data_AF-A0A345P1P5-F1
#
_entry.id   AF-A0A345P1P5-F1
#
_cell.length_a   1.000
_cell.length_b   1.000
_cell.length_c   1.000
_cell.angle_alpha   90.00
_cell.angle_beta   90.00
_cell.angle_gamma   90.00
#
_symmetry.space_group_name_H-M   'P 1'
#
loop_
_entity.id
_entity.type
_entity.pdbx_description
1 polymer ?
#
loop_
_entity_poly.entity_id
_entity_poly.type
_entity_poly.pdbx_seq_one_letter_code
_entity_poly.pdbx_strand_id
1 'polypeptide(L)'
;MSAQADVTTTVNFGKNANNTTATVSAVKVGGTTLTAGTDYTLGGNTLTIKKEYLASKAVGPVAVAVEFSSGTAATLTVTVSDTTDYTTNSTLGQTTANFDKKASVQADVTTTINFGKNANNTTATVSAVKVGGTTLTAGTDYTLAGTTLTIKKEYLATKAVGPVAVAVEFSSGTAATLTVTVADTTDYTTNSTLSQTTATFDKKASAQADVTTTVNFGKNANNTTATVSAVKVGGTTLTAGTDYTLAGTTLTIKKEYLASKAVGPVAVAVEFSSGTAATLTVTVSDTTDYTTNSTLSQTTATFDKKASAQADITTTVNFGKNANNTMATVSAVKVGGTTLTAGTDYTLAGTTLTIKKEYLASKAVGPVAVAVEFSSGTPAQITITVEDTTVITPQVSIESKTIQSLDFSTTYDSPATLVGKTLTTSQFSQSPKNFTLEVETPEGTKSLPIKLNWNLSTEVPWGDGISGVINSEAQMKFGVYGYPLVSWKNINDEKAFNVVTLATGSAVKISATGPDASYFFTQLSAQGTDEDTSKNRTFTVNDGTTTVTILLEGQFATIDQLIDEINYYLTLENVSVVAEKVNETKFKLTSNSGTLVIGGSHKTDFFE
;
A
#
# COMPACT_ATOMS: atom_id res chain seq x y z
N MET A 1 -8.85 -24.46 69.20
CA MET A 1 -7.79 -24.41 70.22
C MET A 1 -8.34 -25.01 71.50
N SER A 2 -7.95 -26.24 71.84
CA SER A 2 -8.26 -26.82 73.15
C SER A 2 -7.55 -25.99 74.23
N ALA A 3 -8.22 -25.75 75.35
CA ALA A 3 -7.71 -24.92 76.42
C ALA A 3 -6.46 -25.56 77.03
N GLN A 4 -5.32 -24.86 76.97
CA GLN A 4 -4.17 -25.20 77.80
C GLN A 4 -4.58 -24.96 79.26
N ALA A 5 -4.42 -25.96 80.13
CA ALA A 5 -4.79 -25.88 81.54
C ALA A 5 -3.54 -26.04 82.42
N ASP A 6 -3.53 -25.36 83.56
CA ASP A 6 -2.48 -25.54 84.55
C ASP A 6 -2.55 -26.95 85.14
N VAL A 7 -1.40 -27.55 85.43
CA VAL A 7 -1.34 -28.87 86.07
C VAL A 7 -1.08 -28.69 87.55
N THR A 8 -2.03 -29.13 88.38
CA THR A 8 -1.95 -29.02 89.84
C THR A 8 -1.70 -30.37 90.50
N THR A 9 -0.89 -30.40 91.55
CA THR A 9 -0.68 -31.57 92.39
C THR A 9 -0.50 -31.17 93.85
N THR A 10 -0.74 -32.11 94.78
CA THR A 10 -0.51 -31.88 96.21
C THR A 10 0.88 -32.40 96.61
N VAL A 11 1.64 -31.54 97.27
CA VAL A 11 2.94 -31.83 97.87
C VAL A 11 2.74 -32.25 99.32
N ASN A 12 3.13 -33.48 99.65
CA ASN A 12 3.06 -34.01 101.01
C ASN A 12 4.39 -33.77 101.75
N PHE A 13 4.39 -32.84 102.69
CA PHE A 13 5.59 -32.49 103.45
C PHE A 13 5.83 -33.44 104.64
N GLY A 14 7.02 -34.04 104.69
CA GLY A 14 7.52 -34.79 105.84
C GLY A 14 8.13 -33.89 106.92
N LYS A 15 8.53 -34.47 108.05
CA LYS A 15 9.31 -33.79 109.11
C LYS A 15 10.69 -34.41 109.25
N ASN A 16 11.70 -33.60 109.54
CA ASN A 16 13.06 -34.08 109.79
C ASN A 16 13.22 -34.61 111.24
N ALA A 17 14.41 -35.13 111.57
CA ALA A 17 14.73 -35.69 112.90
C ALA A 17 14.56 -34.69 114.07
N ASN A 18 14.54 -33.38 113.78
CA ASN A 18 14.30 -32.30 114.74
C ASN A 18 12.84 -31.83 114.75
N ASN A 19 11.90 -32.62 114.20
CA ASN A 19 10.46 -32.32 114.12
C ASN A 19 10.11 -31.04 113.33
N THR A 20 11.00 -30.57 112.44
CA THR A 20 10.76 -29.43 111.56
C THR A 20 10.18 -29.91 110.22
N THR A 21 9.09 -29.29 109.75
CA THR A 21 8.47 -29.62 108.46
C THR A 21 9.38 -29.24 107.29
N ALA A 22 9.57 -30.14 106.34
CA ALA A 22 10.31 -29.87 105.11
C ALA A 22 9.59 -28.82 104.24
N THR A 23 10.35 -28.06 103.47
CA THR A 23 9.87 -27.07 102.51
C THR A 23 10.35 -27.44 101.11
N VAL A 24 9.69 -26.97 100.05
CA VAL A 24 10.22 -27.09 98.68
C VAL A 24 11.42 -26.15 98.55
N SER A 25 12.59 -26.69 98.21
CA SER A 25 13.82 -25.91 97.97
C SER A 25 13.96 -25.51 96.50
N ALA A 26 13.53 -26.36 95.56
CA ALA A 26 13.51 -26.07 94.13
C ALA A 26 12.49 -26.95 93.39
N VAL A 27 11.98 -26.44 92.27
CA VAL A 27 11.25 -27.23 91.27
C VAL A 27 12.08 -27.18 89.99
N LYS A 28 12.32 -28.34 89.35
CA LYS A 28 13.22 -28.46 88.20
C LYS A 28 12.62 -29.28 87.07
N VAL A 29 13.01 -28.99 85.83
CA VAL A 29 12.77 -29.86 84.66
C VAL A 29 14.08 -30.00 83.90
N GLY A 30 14.51 -31.24 83.62
CA GLY A 30 15.76 -31.51 82.92
C GLY A 30 17.01 -30.96 83.63
N GLY A 31 16.97 -30.84 84.96
CA GLY A 31 18.06 -30.27 85.77
C GLY A 31 18.02 -28.75 85.94
N THR A 32 17.19 -28.03 85.19
CA THR A 32 17.04 -26.57 85.26
C THR A 32 16.00 -26.16 86.29
N THR A 33 16.36 -25.25 87.20
CA THR A 33 15.43 -24.68 88.19
C THR A 33 14.39 -23.78 87.53
N LEU A 34 13.12 -24.03 87.85
CA LEU A 34 11.98 -23.25 87.41
C LEU A 34 11.84 -21.97 88.23
N THR A 35 11.28 -20.93 87.61
CA THR A 35 11.05 -19.63 88.23
C THR A 35 9.68 -19.61 88.91
N ALA A 36 9.65 -19.46 90.23
CA ALA A 36 8.40 -19.32 90.98
C ALA A 36 7.63 -18.06 90.54
N GLY A 37 6.29 -18.16 90.42
CA GLY A 37 5.42 -17.11 89.91
C GLY A 37 5.28 -17.09 88.38
N THR A 38 6.31 -17.53 87.64
CA THR A 38 6.31 -17.56 86.17
C THR A 38 6.09 -18.97 85.63
N ASP A 39 6.89 -19.95 86.06
CA ASP A 39 6.85 -21.32 85.54
C ASP A 39 5.97 -22.23 86.40
N TYR A 40 5.95 -21.96 87.71
CA TYR A 40 5.12 -22.67 88.68
C TYR A 40 4.68 -21.74 89.81
N THR A 41 3.65 -22.13 90.55
CA THR A 41 3.30 -21.52 91.84
C THR A 41 3.19 -22.59 92.90
N LEU A 42 3.57 -22.27 94.14
CA LEU A 42 3.37 -23.13 95.31
C LEU A 42 2.57 -22.36 96.35
N GLY A 43 1.32 -22.77 96.57
CA GLY A 43 0.42 -22.18 97.56
C GLY A 43 0.03 -23.22 98.60
N GLY A 44 0.47 -23.06 99.84
CA GLY A 44 0.33 -24.09 100.87
C GLY A 44 0.99 -25.40 100.42
N ASN A 45 0.18 -26.45 100.27
CA ASN A 45 0.63 -27.77 99.79
C ASN A 45 0.34 -27.99 98.29
N THR A 46 -0.16 -27.01 97.56
CA THR A 46 -0.52 -27.18 96.15
C THR A 46 0.58 -26.64 95.24
N LEU A 47 1.20 -27.52 94.46
CA LEU A 47 2.12 -27.18 93.39
C LEU A 47 1.34 -27.09 92.08
N THR A 48 1.43 -25.95 91.41
CA THR A 48 0.83 -25.70 90.09
C THR A 48 1.95 -25.47 89.08
N ILE A 49 2.02 -26.30 88.04
CA ILE A 49 2.85 -26.04 86.87
C ILE A 49 2.01 -25.28 85.85
N LYS A 50 2.47 -24.09 85.48
CA LYS A 50 1.68 -23.20 84.62
C LYS A 50 1.57 -23.72 83.21
N LYS A 51 0.40 -23.55 82.60
CA LYS A 51 0.12 -23.90 81.21
C LYS A 51 1.06 -23.19 80.24
N GLU A 52 1.44 -21.94 80.52
CA GLU A 52 2.37 -21.17 79.68
C GLU A 52 3.75 -21.82 79.64
N TYR A 53 4.19 -22.39 80.76
CA TYR A 53 5.43 -23.14 80.84
C TYR A 53 5.34 -24.47 80.07
N LEU A 54 4.23 -25.21 80.23
CA LEU A 54 4.02 -26.48 79.53
C LEU A 54 3.89 -26.30 78.01
N ALA A 55 3.32 -25.19 77.56
CA ALA A 55 3.21 -24.85 76.14
C ALA A 55 4.57 -24.65 75.45
N SER A 56 5.62 -24.36 76.22
CA SER A 56 6.99 -24.23 75.70
C SER A 56 7.72 -25.57 75.54
N LYS A 57 7.12 -26.68 75.99
CA LYS A 57 7.77 -28.00 75.98
C LYS A 57 7.40 -28.80 74.74
N ALA A 58 8.35 -29.63 74.31
CA ALA A 58 8.10 -30.61 73.26
C ALA A 58 6.98 -31.58 73.67
N VAL A 59 6.25 -32.07 72.67
CA VAL A 59 5.24 -33.13 72.84
C VAL A 59 5.91 -34.37 73.44
N GLY A 60 5.32 -34.90 74.52
CA GLY A 60 5.83 -36.04 75.26
C GLY A 60 5.79 -35.85 76.79
N PRO A 61 6.31 -36.82 77.55
CA PRO A 61 6.38 -36.73 79.00
C PRO A 61 7.43 -35.72 79.46
N VAL A 62 7.02 -34.79 80.32
CA VAL A 62 7.85 -33.80 81.01
C VAL A 62 7.96 -34.20 82.48
N ALA A 63 9.15 -34.60 82.92
CA ALA A 63 9.43 -34.92 84.31
C ALA A 63 9.78 -33.64 85.10
N VAL A 64 8.95 -33.31 86.08
CA VAL A 64 9.10 -32.19 87.00
C VAL A 64 9.62 -32.72 88.34
N ALA A 65 10.89 -32.46 88.64
CA ALA A 65 11.51 -32.82 89.90
C ALA A 65 11.20 -31.75 90.97
N VAL A 66 10.80 -32.17 92.16
CA VAL A 66 10.53 -31.33 93.32
C VAL A 66 11.55 -31.68 94.40
N GLU A 67 12.47 -30.75 94.66
CA GLU A 67 13.49 -30.88 95.69
C GLU A 67 13.02 -30.25 97.00
N PHE A 68 13.40 -30.87 98.12
CA PHE A 68 13.00 -30.45 99.45
C PHE A 68 14.21 -29.99 100.27
N SER A 69 13.98 -29.15 101.30
CA SER A 69 15.03 -28.75 102.24
C SER A 69 15.58 -29.91 103.09
N SER A 70 14.86 -31.03 103.16
CA SER A 70 15.36 -32.32 103.67
C SER A 70 14.54 -33.48 103.09
N GLY A 71 15.15 -34.65 102.93
CA GLY A 71 14.52 -35.83 102.33
C GLY A 71 14.86 -36.04 100.84
N THR A 72 14.26 -37.06 100.23
CA THR A 72 14.46 -37.40 98.81
C THR A 72 13.58 -36.54 97.90
N ALA A 73 14.11 -36.10 96.76
CA ALA A 73 13.31 -35.39 95.76
C ALA A 73 12.16 -36.27 95.22
N ALA A 74 11.02 -35.64 94.91
CA ALA A 74 9.89 -36.29 94.26
C ALA A 74 9.86 -35.93 92.76
N THR A 75 9.18 -36.72 91.94
CA THR A 75 9.00 -36.44 90.51
C THR A 75 7.52 -36.51 90.12
N LEU A 76 7.02 -35.45 89.49
CA LEU A 76 5.72 -35.39 88.82
C LEU A 76 5.93 -35.54 87.31
N THR A 77 5.27 -36.49 86.66
CA THR A 77 5.30 -36.62 85.20
C THR A 77 4.07 -35.95 84.60
N VAL A 78 4.28 -34.96 83.72
CA VAL A 78 3.24 -34.25 82.97
C VAL A 78 3.35 -34.58 81.49
N THR A 79 2.30 -35.12 80.87
CA THR A 79 2.33 -35.40 79.42
C THR A 79 1.82 -34.20 78.62
N VAL A 80 2.67 -33.65 77.75
CA VAL A 80 2.30 -32.61 76.77
C VAL A 80 1.93 -33.28 75.45
N SER A 81 0.76 -32.96 74.89
CA SER A 81 0.27 -33.52 73.62
C SER A 81 -0.12 -32.41 72.65
N ASP A 82 0.25 -32.52 71.37
CA ASP A 82 -0.25 -31.65 70.30
C ASP A 82 -1.50 -32.28 69.67
N THR A 83 -2.59 -31.52 69.62
CA THR A 83 -3.89 -31.99 69.11
C THR A 83 -4.19 -31.50 67.69
N THR A 84 -3.24 -30.86 67.02
CA THR A 84 -3.41 -30.22 65.71
C THR A 84 -2.86 -31.03 64.53
N ASP A 85 -2.16 -32.14 64.77
CA ASP A 85 -1.60 -33.01 63.73
C ASP A 85 -2.55 -34.15 63.35
N TYR A 86 -3.09 -34.11 62.13
CA TYR A 86 -4.10 -35.06 61.63
C TYR A 86 -3.44 -36.22 60.86
N THR A 87 -3.63 -37.46 61.34
CA THR A 87 -3.01 -38.66 60.78
C THR A 87 -3.69 -39.20 59.51
N THR A 88 -4.92 -38.76 59.21
CA THR A 88 -5.64 -39.09 57.97
C THR A 88 -6.38 -37.87 57.42
N ASN A 89 -6.34 -37.66 56.09
CA ASN A 89 -7.06 -36.58 55.40
C ASN A 89 -8.53 -36.96 55.14
N SER A 90 -9.42 -35.97 55.15
CA SER A 90 -10.81 -36.14 54.73
C SER A 90 -10.92 -36.33 53.21
N THR A 91 -11.79 -37.22 52.76
CA THR A 91 -12.02 -37.50 51.33
C THR A 91 -13.51 -37.51 50.98
N LEU A 92 -13.83 -37.44 49.68
CA LEU A 92 -15.19 -37.60 49.15
C LEU A 92 -15.38 -39.01 48.60
N GLY A 93 -16.55 -39.60 48.81
CA GLY A 93 -16.92 -40.92 48.30
C GLY A 93 -17.03 -40.96 46.78
N GLN A 94 -17.44 -39.85 46.18
CA GLN A 94 -17.35 -39.60 44.74
C GLN A 94 -16.77 -38.21 44.47
N THR A 95 -15.96 -38.11 43.43
CA THR A 95 -15.34 -36.87 42.95
C THR A 95 -15.99 -36.32 41.69
N THR A 96 -16.95 -37.04 41.11
CA THR A 96 -17.75 -36.60 39.96
C THR A 96 -19.24 -36.88 40.16
N ALA A 97 -20.08 -36.04 39.58
CA ALA A 97 -21.53 -36.24 39.51
C ALA A 97 -22.12 -35.54 38.28
N ASN A 98 -23.38 -35.83 37.96
CA ASN A 98 -24.11 -35.21 36.86
C ASN A 98 -25.35 -34.49 37.39
N PHE A 99 -25.67 -33.36 36.77
CA PHE A 99 -26.91 -32.63 37.02
C PHE A 99 -27.53 -32.24 35.68
N ASP A 100 -28.80 -32.55 35.49
CA ASP A 100 -29.56 -32.15 34.30
C ASP A 100 -30.54 -31.05 34.68
N LYS A 101 -30.48 -29.93 33.95
CA LYS A 101 -31.35 -28.78 34.14
C LYS A 101 -32.80 -29.01 33.72
N LYS A 102 -33.10 -30.07 32.97
CA LYS A 102 -34.48 -30.40 32.59
C LYS A 102 -35.31 -30.64 33.84
N ALA A 103 -36.30 -29.77 34.08
CA ALA A 103 -37.06 -29.72 35.34
C ALA A 103 -37.67 -31.06 35.78
N SER A 104 -38.06 -31.93 34.83
CA SER A 104 -38.62 -33.26 35.12
C SER A 104 -37.60 -34.27 35.67
N VAL A 105 -36.30 -34.00 35.56
CA VAL A 105 -35.21 -34.90 35.98
C VAL A 105 -34.24 -34.23 36.97
N GLN A 106 -34.49 -32.98 37.38
CA GLN A 106 -33.65 -32.29 38.37
C GLN A 106 -33.69 -33.01 39.73
N ALA A 107 -32.51 -33.33 40.25
CA ALA A 107 -32.33 -33.92 41.57
C ALA A 107 -31.14 -33.28 42.29
N ASP A 108 -31.18 -33.28 43.63
CA ASP A 108 -30.05 -32.88 44.48
C ASP A 108 -28.85 -33.80 44.19
N VAL A 109 -27.64 -33.23 44.13
CA VAL A 109 -26.40 -34.00 43.97
C VAL A 109 -25.82 -34.29 45.34
N THR A 110 -25.54 -35.55 45.64
CA THR A 110 -25.00 -35.96 46.94
C THR A 110 -23.63 -36.61 46.81
N THR A 111 -22.81 -36.47 47.83
CA THR A 111 -21.56 -37.24 48.03
C THR A 111 -21.37 -37.49 49.52
N THR A 112 -20.73 -38.60 49.88
CA THR A 112 -20.36 -38.90 51.26
C THR A 112 -18.99 -38.31 51.58
N ILE A 113 -18.83 -37.71 52.75
CA ILE A 113 -17.55 -37.26 53.29
C ILE A 113 -17.02 -38.33 54.24
N ASN A 114 -15.84 -38.85 53.93
CA ASN A 114 -15.08 -39.71 54.82
C ASN A 114 -14.15 -38.83 55.64
N PHE A 115 -14.56 -38.45 56.85
CA PHE A 115 -13.80 -37.52 57.68
C PHE A 115 -12.49 -38.14 58.20
N GLY A 116 -11.40 -37.41 58.02
CA GLY A 116 -10.11 -37.70 58.63
C GLY A 116 -10.12 -37.54 60.15
N LYS A 117 -9.12 -38.13 60.82
CA LYS A 117 -8.95 -38.05 62.28
C LYS A 117 -7.51 -37.75 62.66
N ASN A 118 -7.32 -37.07 63.79
CA ASN A 118 -6.01 -36.85 64.39
C ASN A 118 -5.56 -38.00 65.30
N ALA A 119 -4.34 -37.89 65.82
CA ALA A 119 -3.73 -38.91 66.68
C ALA A 119 -4.52 -39.19 67.98
N ASN A 120 -5.40 -38.28 68.41
CA ASN A 120 -6.28 -38.46 69.57
C ASN A 120 -7.73 -38.86 69.21
N ASN A 121 -7.96 -39.33 67.98
CA ASN A 121 -9.26 -39.79 67.45
C ASN A 121 -10.34 -38.69 67.37
N THR A 122 -9.94 -37.41 67.32
CA THR A 122 -10.84 -36.29 66.99
C THR A 122 -11.06 -36.20 65.48
N THR A 123 -12.32 -36.15 65.07
CA THR A 123 -12.75 -36.09 63.68
C THR A 123 -12.63 -34.67 63.10
N ALA A 124 -12.16 -34.55 61.86
CA ALA A 124 -12.17 -33.31 61.11
C ALA A 124 -13.60 -32.83 60.83
N THR A 125 -13.77 -31.56 60.49
CA THR A 125 -15.06 -30.93 60.17
C THR A 125 -14.97 -30.20 58.84
N VAL A 126 -16.10 -29.93 58.17
CA VAL A 126 -16.13 -29.05 56.99
C VAL A 126 -16.03 -27.60 57.47
N SER A 127 -15.07 -26.85 56.93
CA SER A 127 -14.86 -25.43 57.23
C SER A 127 -15.53 -24.52 56.20
N ALA A 128 -15.57 -24.93 54.93
CA ALA A 128 -16.30 -24.22 53.88
C ALA A 128 -16.62 -25.15 52.70
N VAL A 129 -17.68 -24.80 51.94
CA VAL A 129 -17.95 -25.35 50.61
C VAL A 129 -17.94 -24.18 49.64
N LYS A 130 -17.21 -24.30 48.51
CA LYS A 130 -16.98 -23.19 47.58
C LYS A 130 -17.16 -23.60 46.12
N VAL A 131 -17.55 -22.64 45.28
CA VAL A 131 -17.50 -22.75 43.81
C VAL A 131 -16.88 -21.48 43.25
N GLY A 132 -15.84 -21.61 42.43
CA GLY A 132 -15.14 -20.46 41.85
C GLY A 132 -14.52 -19.50 42.89
N GLY A 133 -14.16 -20.01 44.07
CA GLY A 133 -13.63 -19.22 45.18
C GLY A 133 -14.70 -18.63 46.12
N THR A 134 -15.98 -18.64 45.73
CA THR A 134 -17.08 -18.10 46.54
C THR A 134 -17.63 -19.15 47.49
N THR A 135 -17.71 -18.84 48.79
CA THR A 135 -18.33 -19.69 49.81
C THR A 135 -19.84 -19.81 49.61
N LEU A 136 -20.33 -21.04 49.62
CA LEU A 136 -21.74 -21.38 49.53
C LEU A 136 -22.45 -21.21 50.87
N THR A 137 -23.74 -20.89 50.83
CA THR A 137 -24.58 -20.70 52.01
C THR A 137 -25.18 -22.03 52.46
N ALA A 138 -24.85 -22.49 53.67
CA ALA A 138 -25.44 -23.70 54.25
C ALA A 138 -26.95 -23.56 54.43
N GLY A 139 -27.72 -24.60 54.13
CA GLY A 139 -29.19 -24.61 54.15
C GLY A 139 -29.84 -24.15 52.84
N THR A 140 -29.18 -23.25 52.10
CA THR A 140 -29.68 -22.71 50.82
C THR A 140 -29.01 -23.37 49.62
N ASP A 141 -27.68 -23.32 49.56
CA ASP A 141 -26.89 -23.81 48.42
C ASP A 141 -26.47 -25.27 48.60
N TYR A 142 -26.22 -25.66 49.86
CA TYR A 142 -25.87 -27.03 50.22
C TYR A 142 -26.37 -27.37 51.63
N THR A 143 -26.49 -28.66 51.93
CA THR A 143 -26.72 -29.16 53.29
C THR A 143 -25.70 -30.23 53.64
N LEU A 144 -25.27 -30.29 54.90
CA LEU A 144 -24.42 -31.36 55.42
C LEU A 144 -25.17 -32.06 56.56
N ALA A 145 -25.58 -33.30 56.33
CA ALA A 145 -26.30 -34.12 57.31
C ALA A 145 -25.47 -35.38 57.63
N GLY A 146 -24.88 -35.42 58.83
CA GLY A 146 -23.92 -36.46 59.19
C GLY A 146 -22.69 -36.41 58.27
N THR A 147 -22.49 -37.46 57.48
CA THR A 147 -21.42 -37.54 56.47
C THR A 147 -21.89 -37.18 55.06
N THR A 148 -23.17 -36.93 54.83
CA THR A 148 -23.68 -36.67 53.48
C THR A 148 -23.68 -35.19 53.17
N LEU A 149 -22.86 -34.79 52.19
CA LEU A 149 -22.90 -33.47 51.58
C LEU A 149 -23.87 -33.49 50.40
N THR A 150 -24.87 -32.61 50.45
CA THR A 150 -25.85 -32.41 49.39
C THR A 150 -25.67 -31.04 48.78
N ILE A 151 -25.39 -30.96 47.49
CA ILE A 151 -25.45 -29.73 46.71
C ILE A 151 -26.85 -29.61 46.12
N LYS A 152 -27.53 -28.51 46.44
CA LYS A 152 -28.94 -28.33 46.11
C LYS A 152 -29.17 -28.18 44.62
N LYS A 153 -30.21 -28.85 44.11
CA LYS A 153 -30.62 -28.72 42.70
C LYS A 153 -30.94 -27.28 42.34
N GLU A 154 -31.52 -26.52 43.28
CA GLU A 154 -31.83 -25.10 43.10
C GLU A 154 -30.56 -24.30 42.84
N TYR A 155 -29.47 -24.60 43.55
CA TYR A 155 -28.16 -23.99 43.32
C TYR A 155 -27.56 -24.39 41.97
N LEU A 156 -27.57 -25.69 41.64
CA LEU A 156 -27.00 -26.22 40.40
C LEU A 156 -27.74 -25.73 39.15
N ALA A 157 -29.06 -25.52 39.24
CA ALA A 157 -29.88 -24.95 38.16
C ALA A 157 -29.43 -23.53 37.76
N THR A 158 -28.81 -22.77 38.67
CA THR A 158 -28.29 -21.42 38.39
C THR A 158 -26.96 -21.41 37.61
N LYS A 159 -26.27 -22.55 37.50
CA LYS A 159 -24.93 -22.62 36.88
C LYS A 159 -25.01 -22.78 35.38
N ALA A 160 -24.02 -22.30 34.63
CA ALA A 160 -23.95 -22.53 33.18
C ALA A 160 -23.82 -24.04 32.88
N VAL A 161 -24.18 -24.45 31.65
CA VAL A 161 -23.92 -25.81 31.15
C VAL A 161 -22.40 -26.02 31.08
N GLY A 162 -21.92 -27.16 31.58
CA GLY A 162 -20.49 -27.47 31.72
C GLY A 162 -20.10 -27.94 33.13
N PRO A 163 -18.80 -28.15 33.38
CA PRO A 163 -18.31 -28.64 34.66
C PRO A 163 -18.32 -27.54 35.74
N VAL A 164 -18.85 -27.88 36.92
CA VAL A 164 -18.84 -27.04 38.12
C VAL A 164 -18.00 -27.73 39.19
N ALA A 165 -16.86 -27.13 39.55
CA ALA A 165 -16.00 -27.63 40.62
C ALA A 165 -16.46 -27.10 41.98
N VAL A 166 -16.95 -28.01 42.83
CA VAL A 166 -17.34 -27.74 44.22
C VAL A 166 -16.18 -28.15 45.13
N ALA A 167 -15.48 -27.16 45.69
CA ALA A 167 -14.39 -27.38 46.65
C ALA A 167 -14.95 -27.49 48.07
N VAL A 168 -14.55 -28.53 48.78
CA VAL A 168 -14.88 -28.80 50.18
C VAL A 168 -13.62 -28.62 51.00
N GLU A 169 -13.58 -27.57 51.80
CA GLU A 169 -12.50 -27.27 52.72
C GLU A 169 -12.80 -27.89 54.08
N PHE A 170 -11.78 -28.42 54.74
CA PHE A 170 -11.87 -29.04 56.05
C PHE A 170 -11.16 -28.19 57.09
N SER A 171 -11.42 -28.45 58.38
CA SER A 171 -10.69 -27.83 59.49
C SER A 171 -9.22 -28.21 59.55
N SER A 172 -8.81 -29.23 58.78
CA SER A 172 -7.43 -29.71 58.66
C SER A 172 -7.27 -30.56 57.39
N GLY A 173 -6.05 -30.66 56.88
CA GLY A 173 -5.74 -31.45 55.68
C GLY A 173 -6.08 -30.72 54.37
N THR A 174 -5.96 -31.44 53.25
CA THR A 174 -6.20 -30.87 51.91
C THR A 174 -7.69 -30.79 51.60
N ALA A 175 -8.11 -29.71 50.91
CA ALA A 175 -9.46 -29.62 50.37
C ALA A 175 -9.73 -30.75 49.35
N ALA A 176 -10.98 -31.18 49.25
CA ALA A 176 -11.43 -32.15 48.25
C ALA A 176 -12.40 -31.50 47.26
N THR A 177 -12.44 -31.98 46.02
CA THR A 177 -13.27 -31.38 44.96
C THR A 177 -14.27 -32.39 44.40
N LEU A 178 -15.53 -32.00 44.32
CA LEU A 178 -16.58 -32.67 43.56
C LEU A 178 -16.84 -31.90 42.27
N THR A 179 -16.60 -32.54 41.12
CA THR A 179 -16.92 -31.96 39.80
C THR A 179 -18.32 -32.39 39.37
N VAL A 180 -19.25 -31.45 39.28
CA VAL A 180 -20.60 -31.69 38.79
C VAL A 180 -20.72 -31.27 37.34
N THR A 181 -20.97 -32.20 36.43
CA THR A 181 -21.24 -31.88 35.02
C THR A 181 -22.70 -31.48 34.86
N VAL A 182 -22.93 -30.19 34.59
CA VAL A 182 -24.25 -29.62 34.33
C VAL A 182 -24.58 -29.76 32.84
N ALA A 183 -25.66 -30.47 32.53
CA ALA A 183 -26.21 -30.61 31.19
C ALA A 183 -27.65 -30.05 31.12
N ASP A 184 -28.17 -29.82 29.92
CA ASP A 184 -29.58 -29.47 29.69
C ASP A 184 -30.11 -30.30 28.52
N THR A 185 -31.01 -31.25 28.80
CA THR A 185 -31.59 -32.16 27.80
C THR A 185 -33.03 -31.80 27.41
N THR A 186 -33.42 -30.54 27.55
CA THR A 186 -34.77 -30.09 27.21
C THR A 186 -35.01 -30.13 25.68
N ASP A 187 -35.97 -30.93 25.20
CA ASP A 187 -36.39 -30.98 23.78
C ASP A 187 -37.08 -29.67 23.33
N TYR A 188 -36.87 -29.25 22.07
CA TYR A 188 -37.35 -27.98 21.51
C TYR A 188 -38.40 -28.18 20.40
N THR A 189 -39.48 -27.37 20.42
CA THR A 189 -40.58 -27.46 19.45
C THR A 189 -40.55 -26.36 18.38
N THR A 190 -39.87 -25.22 18.62
CA THR A 190 -39.66 -24.14 17.64
C THR A 190 -38.32 -23.42 17.86
N ASN A 191 -37.55 -23.17 16.78
CA ASN A 191 -36.30 -22.39 16.84
C ASN A 191 -36.55 -20.89 16.82
N SER A 192 -35.67 -20.11 17.46
CA SER A 192 -35.66 -18.65 17.32
C SER A 192 -35.19 -18.23 15.92
N THR A 193 -35.80 -17.17 15.39
CA THR A 193 -35.45 -16.62 14.05
C THR A 193 -35.34 -15.10 14.09
N LEU A 194 -34.80 -14.51 13.02
CA LEU A 194 -34.82 -13.07 12.78
C LEU A 194 -35.85 -12.76 11.69
N SER A 195 -36.66 -11.72 11.87
CA SER A 195 -37.65 -11.31 10.86
C SER A 195 -37.01 -10.84 9.55
N GLN A 196 -35.77 -10.35 9.61
CA GLN A 196 -34.93 -10.08 8.46
C GLN A 196 -33.53 -10.64 8.69
N THR A 197 -32.98 -11.24 7.64
CA THR A 197 -31.62 -11.81 7.62
C THR A 197 -30.64 -10.94 6.83
N THR A 198 -31.11 -9.83 6.25
CA THR A 198 -30.28 -8.83 5.56
C THR A 198 -30.64 -7.40 5.97
N ALA A 199 -29.66 -6.50 5.87
CA ALA A 199 -29.82 -5.06 6.05
C ALA A 199 -28.68 -4.31 5.32
N THR A 200 -28.82 -2.99 5.18
CA THR A 200 -27.76 -2.12 4.66
C THR A 200 -27.35 -1.08 5.69
N PHE A 201 -26.11 -0.64 5.61
CA PHE A 201 -25.58 0.47 6.42
C PHE A 201 -24.69 1.34 5.54
N ASP A 202 -24.96 2.64 5.51
CA ASP A 202 -24.13 3.60 4.79
C ASP A 202 -23.22 4.37 5.76
N LYS A 203 -21.92 4.36 5.49
CA LYS A 203 -20.91 5.08 6.27
C LYS A 203 -21.00 6.60 6.11
N LYS A 204 -21.71 7.12 5.10
CA LYS A 204 -21.93 8.57 4.93
C LYS A 204 -22.61 9.13 6.18
N ALA A 205 -21.95 10.05 6.88
CA ALA A 205 -22.38 10.53 8.20
C ALA A 205 -23.84 11.01 8.27
N SER A 206 -24.36 11.59 7.18
CA SER A 206 -25.76 12.04 7.08
C SER A 206 -26.77 10.90 6.87
N ALA A 207 -26.33 9.72 6.46
CA ALA A 207 -27.13 8.53 6.18
C ALA A 207 -26.95 7.42 7.23
N GLN A 208 -26.02 7.57 8.17
CA GLN A 208 -25.79 6.59 9.23
C GLN A 208 -27.02 6.46 10.15
N ALA A 209 -27.56 5.25 10.23
CA ALA A 209 -28.63 4.88 11.14
C ALA A 209 -28.31 3.53 11.81
N ASP A 210 -28.85 3.32 13.02
CA ASP A 210 -28.80 2.03 13.68
C ASP A 210 -29.51 0.98 12.81
N VAL A 211 -28.96 -0.24 12.75
CA VAL A 211 -29.59 -1.35 12.01
C VAL A 211 -30.41 -2.20 12.98
N THR A 212 -31.71 -2.32 12.74
CA THR A 212 -32.62 -3.07 13.60
C THR A 212 -33.17 -4.32 12.93
N THR A 213 -33.39 -5.38 13.70
CA THR A 213 -34.17 -6.55 13.31
C THR A 213 -35.02 -7.04 14.49
N THR A 214 -36.10 -7.74 14.21
CA THR A 214 -36.93 -8.37 15.26
C THR A 214 -36.49 -9.81 15.46
N VAL A 215 -36.23 -10.17 16.71
CA VAL A 215 -35.98 -11.54 17.17
C VAL A 215 -37.32 -12.20 17.47
N ASN A 216 -37.67 -13.22 16.70
CA ASN A 216 -38.82 -14.08 16.96
C ASN A 216 -38.35 -15.23 17.85
N PHE A 217 -38.54 -15.10 19.15
CA PHE A 217 -38.08 -16.10 20.10
C PHE A 217 -38.86 -17.40 19.98
N GLY A 218 -38.12 -18.49 19.77
CA GLY A 218 -38.65 -19.83 19.85
C GLY A 218 -38.98 -20.23 21.28
N LYS A 219 -39.69 -21.35 21.41
CA LYS A 219 -40.04 -21.95 22.70
C LYS A 219 -39.60 -23.39 22.75
N ASN A 220 -39.22 -23.83 23.95
CA ASN A 220 -38.96 -25.23 24.22
C ASN A 220 -40.27 -26.01 24.50
N ALA A 221 -40.17 -27.33 24.72
CA ALA A 221 -41.32 -28.18 25.03
C ALA A 221 -42.09 -27.80 26.31
N ASN A 222 -41.49 -27.01 27.21
CA ASN A 222 -42.14 -26.54 28.44
C ASN A 222 -42.69 -25.10 28.33
N ASN A 223 -42.82 -24.56 27.11
CA ASN A 223 -43.33 -23.23 26.80
C ASN A 223 -42.49 -22.07 27.39
N THR A 224 -41.23 -22.32 27.75
CA THR A 224 -40.27 -21.27 28.10
C THR A 224 -39.68 -20.67 26.83
N THR A 225 -39.68 -19.33 26.78
CA THR A 225 -39.14 -18.55 25.67
C THR A 225 -37.61 -18.55 25.69
N ALA A 226 -36.99 -18.78 24.54
CA ALA A 226 -35.55 -18.64 24.37
C ALA A 226 -35.10 -17.18 24.62
N THR A 227 -33.82 -16.99 24.94
CA THR A 227 -33.20 -15.66 25.10
C THR A 227 -31.99 -15.54 24.18
N VAL A 228 -31.50 -14.33 23.91
CA VAL A 228 -30.22 -14.12 23.21
C VAL A 228 -29.08 -14.35 24.21
N SER A 229 -28.21 -15.32 23.94
CA SER A 229 -27.06 -15.66 24.79
C SER A 229 -25.79 -14.90 24.38
N ALA A 230 -25.61 -14.63 23.09
CA ALA A 230 -24.54 -13.79 22.57
C ALA A 230 -24.88 -13.21 21.19
N VAL A 231 -24.25 -12.08 20.86
CA VAL A 231 -24.21 -11.55 19.49
C VAL A 231 -22.76 -11.49 19.07
N LYS A 232 -22.41 -12.00 17.89
CA LYS A 232 -21.03 -12.18 17.43
C LYS A 232 -20.82 -11.68 16.01
N VAL A 233 -19.61 -11.20 15.71
CA VAL A 233 -19.12 -10.94 14.35
C VAL A 233 -17.73 -11.53 14.24
N GLY A 234 -17.49 -12.35 13.21
CA GLY A 234 -16.20 -13.03 13.02
C GLY A 234 -15.77 -13.90 14.21
N GLY A 235 -16.73 -14.48 14.94
CA GLY A 235 -16.50 -15.30 16.14
C GLY A 235 -16.26 -14.50 17.44
N THR A 236 -16.13 -13.16 17.37
CA THR A 236 -15.94 -12.30 18.54
C THR A 236 -17.28 -11.82 19.09
N THR A 237 -17.50 -11.96 20.41
CA THR A 237 -18.70 -11.47 21.10
C THR A 237 -18.73 -9.95 21.18
N LEU A 238 -19.86 -9.36 20.80
CA LEU A 238 -20.13 -7.93 20.86
C LEU A 238 -20.52 -7.51 22.29
N THR A 239 -20.24 -6.27 22.63
CA THR A 239 -20.55 -5.68 23.95
C THR A 239 -21.96 -5.10 23.96
N ALA A 240 -22.84 -5.65 24.80
CA ALA A 240 -24.20 -5.11 24.96
C ALA A 240 -24.16 -3.67 25.52
N GLY A 241 -25.02 -2.79 25.00
CA GLY A 241 -25.07 -1.37 25.33
C GLY A 241 -24.15 -0.49 24.46
N THR A 242 -23.04 -1.04 23.98
CA THR A 242 -22.06 -0.32 23.15
C THR A 242 -22.16 -0.72 21.67
N ASP A 243 -22.06 -2.01 21.38
CA ASP A 243 -22.04 -2.52 20.01
C ASP A 243 -23.44 -2.89 19.53
N TYR A 244 -24.29 -3.35 20.44
CA TYR A 244 -25.69 -3.68 20.17
C TYR A 244 -26.57 -3.44 21.40
N THR A 245 -27.87 -3.30 21.19
CA THR A 245 -28.89 -3.33 22.26
C THR A 245 -29.99 -4.30 21.90
N LEU A 246 -30.58 -4.96 22.89
CA LEU A 246 -31.77 -5.79 22.73
C LEU A 246 -32.86 -5.26 23.67
N ALA A 247 -33.88 -4.62 23.10
CA ALA A 247 -35.01 -4.06 23.85
C ALA A 247 -36.29 -4.81 23.46
N GLY A 248 -36.84 -5.59 24.38
CA GLY A 248 -37.93 -6.53 24.08
C GLY A 248 -37.50 -7.55 23.02
N THR A 249 -38.09 -7.49 21.84
CA THR A 249 -37.73 -8.33 20.68
C THR A 249 -36.87 -7.61 19.65
N THR A 250 -36.60 -6.31 19.81
CA THR A 250 -35.83 -5.53 18.82
C THR A 250 -34.33 -5.61 19.12
N LEU A 251 -33.61 -6.33 18.27
CA LEU A 251 -32.16 -6.33 18.23
C LEU A 251 -31.70 -5.14 17.38
N THR A 252 -30.88 -4.27 17.97
CA THR A 252 -30.30 -3.10 17.31
C THR A 252 -28.79 -3.25 17.28
N ILE A 253 -28.19 -3.24 16.10
CA ILE A 253 -26.75 -3.13 15.90
C ILE A 253 -26.42 -1.66 15.74
N LYS A 254 -25.53 -1.15 16.59
CA LYS A 254 -25.26 0.29 16.69
C LYS A 254 -24.54 0.82 15.46
N LYS A 255 -24.95 2.00 14.99
CA LYS A 255 -24.30 2.67 13.86
C LYS A 255 -22.82 2.93 14.12
N GLU A 256 -22.44 3.22 15.36
CA GLU A 256 -21.06 3.43 15.77
C GLU A 256 -20.22 2.17 15.55
N TYR A 257 -20.79 0.99 15.86
CA TYR A 257 -20.15 -0.30 15.61
C TYR A 257 -20.00 -0.57 14.10
N LEU A 258 -21.05 -0.33 13.31
CA LEU A 258 -21.04 -0.57 11.86
C LEU A 258 -20.13 0.42 11.11
N ALA A 259 -20.05 1.68 11.58
CA ALA A 259 -19.13 2.69 11.05
C ALA A 259 -17.65 2.30 11.24
N SER A 260 -17.32 1.41 12.18
CA SER A 260 -15.96 0.87 12.34
C SER A 260 -15.60 -0.25 11.36
N LYS A 261 -16.59 -0.84 10.66
CA LYS A 261 -16.37 -2.00 9.79
C LYS A 261 -15.94 -1.58 8.38
N ALA A 262 -15.18 -2.45 7.71
CA ALA A 262 -14.83 -2.26 6.31
C ALA A 262 -16.09 -2.28 5.43
N VAL A 263 -16.01 -1.65 4.24
CA VAL A 263 -17.05 -1.76 3.20
C VAL A 263 -17.16 -3.21 2.76
N GLY A 264 -18.39 -3.70 2.62
CA GLY A 264 -18.70 -5.11 2.33
C GLY A 264 -19.65 -5.75 3.33
N PRO A 265 -19.89 -7.06 3.22
CA PRO A 265 -20.84 -7.78 4.07
C PRO A 265 -20.28 -8.05 5.47
N VAL A 266 -21.07 -7.76 6.50
CA VAL A 266 -20.81 -8.08 7.91
C VAL A 266 -21.84 -9.08 8.40
N ALA A 267 -21.42 -10.30 8.69
CA ALA A 267 -22.29 -11.35 9.24
C ALA A 267 -22.36 -11.24 10.78
N VAL A 268 -23.54 -10.85 11.28
CA VAL A 268 -23.85 -10.78 12.71
C VAL A 268 -24.57 -12.07 13.11
N ALA A 269 -23.88 -12.94 13.85
CA ALA A 269 -24.44 -14.17 14.39
C ALA A 269 -25.12 -13.88 15.74
N VAL A 270 -26.38 -14.28 15.87
CA VAL A 270 -27.19 -14.19 17.08
C VAL A 270 -27.32 -15.60 17.64
N GLU A 271 -26.66 -15.83 18.76
CA GLU A 271 -26.74 -17.08 19.52
C GLU A 271 -27.87 -16.97 20.53
N PHE A 272 -28.62 -18.05 20.67
CA PHE A 272 -29.71 -18.14 21.62
C PHE A 272 -29.34 -19.06 22.78
N SER A 273 -30.05 -18.96 23.89
CA SER A 273 -29.92 -19.89 25.02
C SER A 273 -30.26 -21.33 24.64
N SER A 274 -30.90 -21.52 23.49
CA SER A 274 -31.34 -22.80 22.95
C SER A 274 -31.66 -22.70 21.46
N GLY A 275 -31.51 -23.80 20.71
CA GLY A 275 -31.79 -23.86 19.28
C GLY A 275 -30.62 -23.37 18.40
N THR A 276 -30.86 -23.27 17.10
CA THR A 276 -29.83 -22.84 16.13
C THR A 276 -29.62 -21.33 16.16
N ALA A 277 -28.36 -20.89 16.04
CA ALA A 277 -28.05 -19.48 15.84
C ALA A 277 -28.66 -18.94 14.54
N ALA A 278 -28.99 -17.65 14.52
CA ALA A 278 -29.48 -16.95 13.34
C ALA A 278 -28.46 -15.89 12.90
N THR A 279 -28.40 -15.58 11.60
CA THR A 279 -27.44 -14.60 11.07
C THR A 279 -28.17 -13.44 10.39
N LEU A 280 -27.77 -12.22 10.74
CA LEU A 280 -28.10 -10.98 10.03
C LEU A 280 -26.87 -10.53 9.23
N THR A 281 -26.98 -10.48 7.91
CA THR A 281 -25.94 -9.93 7.04
C THR A 281 -26.19 -8.46 6.78
N VAL A 282 -25.31 -7.59 7.28
CA VAL A 282 -25.35 -6.14 7.04
C VAL A 282 -24.39 -5.79 5.92
N THR A 283 -24.88 -5.27 4.81
CA THR A 283 -24.03 -4.76 3.72
C THR A 283 -23.61 -3.32 4.05
N VAL A 284 -22.33 -3.13 4.34
CA VAL A 284 -21.74 -1.80 4.61
C VAL A 284 -21.31 -1.18 3.29
N SER A 285 -21.83 0.01 2.98
CA SER A 285 -21.45 0.84 1.83
C SER A 285 -20.93 2.21 2.29
N ASP A 286 -20.29 2.97 1.41
CA ASP A 286 -19.90 4.35 1.68
C ASP A 286 -20.26 5.22 0.47
N THR A 287 -21.30 6.05 0.60
CA THR A 287 -21.76 6.98 -0.46
C THR A 287 -21.29 8.42 -0.25
N THR A 288 -20.21 8.60 0.52
CA THR A 288 -19.68 9.94 0.79
C THR A 288 -19.15 10.58 -0.50
N ASP A 289 -19.66 11.76 -0.87
CA ASP A 289 -19.24 12.50 -2.06
C ASP A 289 -17.89 13.20 -1.83
N TYR A 290 -16.92 12.95 -2.72
CA TYR A 290 -15.60 13.59 -2.67
C TYR A 290 -15.58 14.82 -3.57
N THR A 291 -15.19 15.97 -3.01
CA THR A 291 -15.18 17.26 -3.72
C THR A 291 -13.90 17.47 -4.53
N THR A 292 -12.88 16.63 -4.29
CA THR A 292 -11.60 16.62 -5.02
C THR A 292 -11.13 15.16 -5.20
N ASN A 293 -10.63 14.82 -6.38
CA ASN A 293 -10.01 13.52 -6.64
C ASN A 293 -8.58 13.47 -6.10
N SER A 294 -8.13 12.27 -5.70
CA SER A 294 -6.73 12.03 -5.36
C SER A 294 -5.85 12.04 -6.62
N THR A 295 -4.63 12.56 -6.51
CA THR A 295 -3.66 12.61 -7.61
C THR A 295 -2.27 12.16 -7.17
N LEU A 296 -1.38 11.89 -8.13
CA LEU A 296 0.05 11.68 -7.88
C LEU A 296 0.82 12.92 -8.33
N SER A 297 1.79 13.36 -7.52
CA SER A 297 2.63 14.50 -7.86
C SER A 297 3.58 14.20 -9.02
N GLN A 298 3.96 12.94 -9.17
CA GLN A 298 4.76 12.43 -10.27
C GLN A 298 3.99 11.31 -10.98
N THR A 299 3.84 11.44 -12.29
CA THR A 299 3.14 10.48 -13.16
C THR A 299 4.07 9.72 -14.11
N THR A 300 5.36 10.06 -14.14
CA THR A 300 6.41 9.35 -14.88
C THR A 300 7.70 9.21 -14.08
N ALA A 301 8.40 8.09 -14.21
CA ALA A 301 9.72 7.87 -13.63
C ALA A 301 10.52 6.85 -14.45
N THR A 302 11.82 6.74 -14.20
CA THR A 302 12.71 5.74 -14.82
C THR A 302 13.33 4.85 -13.74
N PHE A 303 13.49 3.56 -14.06
CA PHE A 303 14.17 2.59 -13.21
C PHE A 303 15.19 1.81 -14.03
N ASP A 304 16.47 1.90 -13.64
CA ASP A 304 17.56 1.18 -14.30
C ASP A 304 17.88 -0.12 -13.55
N LYS A 305 17.91 -1.24 -14.28
CA LYS A 305 18.26 -2.56 -13.77
C LYS A 305 19.73 -2.69 -13.38
N LYS A 306 20.63 -1.79 -13.80
CA LYS A 306 22.02 -1.80 -13.37
C LYS A 306 22.12 -1.68 -11.86
N ALA A 307 22.71 -2.69 -11.21
CA ALA A 307 22.72 -2.82 -9.75
C ALA A 307 23.22 -1.56 -9.00
N SER A 308 24.16 -0.81 -9.59
CA SER A 308 24.67 0.44 -9.01
C SER A 308 23.73 1.65 -9.16
N ALA A 309 22.73 1.58 -10.05
CA ALA A 309 21.76 2.63 -10.35
C ALA A 309 20.35 2.33 -9.81
N GLN A 310 20.08 1.10 -9.36
CA GLN A 310 18.80 0.72 -8.79
C GLN A 310 18.45 1.54 -7.54
N ALA A 311 17.31 2.24 -7.60
CA ALA A 311 16.72 2.95 -6.48
C ALA A 311 15.21 2.70 -6.42
N ASP A 312 14.64 2.83 -5.21
CA ASP A 312 13.19 2.85 -5.03
C ASP A 312 12.59 4.05 -5.77
N ILE A 313 11.40 3.89 -6.36
CA ILE A 313 10.68 4.99 -7.01
C ILE A 313 9.63 5.54 -6.07
N THR A 314 9.73 6.83 -5.74
CA THR A 314 8.82 7.49 -4.80
C THR A 314 7.97 8.54 -5.51
N THR A 315 6.68 8.61 -5.18
CA THR A 315 5.78 9.70 -5.59
C THR A 315 4.90 10.12 -4.40
N THR A 316 4.48 11.39 -4.38
CA THR A 316 3.58 11.90 -3.35
C THR A 316 2.14 11.76 -3.80
N VAL A 317 1.35 11.07 -2.98
CA VAL A 317 -0.10 10.96 -3.11
C VAL A 317 -0.76 12.21 -2.51
N ASN A 318 -1.40 13.00 -3.37
CA ASN A 318 -2.22 14.13 -2.96
C ASN A 318 -3.64 13.62 -2.75
N PHE A 319 -3.99 13.28 -1.52
CA PHE A 319 -5.29 12.72 -1.21
C PHE A 319 -6.41 13.75 -1.41
N GLY A 320 -7.40 13.35 -2.20
CA GLY A 320 -8.66 14.03 -2.31
C GLY A 320 -9.39 14.05 -0.97
N LYS A 321 -10.26 15.05 -0.79
CA LYS A 321 -11.08 15.20 0.41
C LYS A 321 -12.53 15.31 0.03
N ASN A 322 -13.39 14.92 0.96
CA ASN A 322 -14.83 15.14 0.87
C ASN A 322 -15.23 16.49 1.49
N ALA A 323 -16.52 16.80 1.45
CA ALA A 323 -17.09 18.03 2.02
C ALA A 323 -16.89 18.15 3.54
N ASN A 324 -16.62 17.06 4.27
CA ASN A 324 -16.37 17.07 5.71
C ASN A 324 -14.87 16.99 6.06
N ASN A 325 -13.98 17.23 5.09
CA ASN A 325 -12.52 17.24 5.24
C ASN A 325 -11.90 15.88 5.62
N THR A 326 -12.62 14.76 5.44
CA THR A 326 -12.05 13.41 5.52
C THR A 326 -11.25 13.12 4.24
N MET A 327 -10.01 12.65 4.42
CA MET A 327 -9.12 12.29 3.32
C MET A 327 -9.48 10.93 2.73
N ALA A 328 -9.39 10.80 1.41
CA ALA A 328 -9.36 9.51 0.75
C ALA A 328 -8.15 8.69 1.22
N THR A 329 -8.20 7.39 1.00
CA THR A 329 -7.10 6.45 1.31
C THR A 329 -6.73 5.66 0.05
N VAL A 330 -5.55 5.05 0.00
CA VAL A 330 -5.18 4.09 -1.06
C VAL A 330 -5.86 2.76 -0.74
N SER A 331 -6.71 2.27 -1.64
CA SER A 331 -7.41 0.99 -1.50
C SER A 331 -6.62 -0.16 -2.13
N ALA A 332 -5.91 0.09 -3.23
CA ALA A 332 -5.02 -0.88 -3.86
C ALA A 332 -3.96 -0.18 -4.71
N VAL A 333 -2.82 -0.84 -4.90
CA VAL A 333 -1.83 -0.49 -5.93
C VAL A 333 -1.73 -1.68 -6.87
N LYS A 334 -1.78 -1.47 -8.18
CA LYS A 334 -1.90 -2.53 -9.19
C LYS A 334 -0.96 -2.33 -10.36
N VAL A 335 -0.52 -3.44 -10.96
CA VAL A 335 0.17 -3.48 -12.26
C VAL A 335 -0.50 -4.55 -13.11
N GLY A 336 -0.92 -4.20 -14.33
CA GLY A 336 -1.62 -5.14 -15.23
C GLY A 336 -2.88 -5.77 -14.61
N GLY A 337 -3.61 -5.02 -13.77
CA GLY A 337 -4.80 -5.50 -13.06
C GLY A 337 -4.52 -6.35 -11.80
N THR A 338 -3.26 -6.70 -11.53
CA THR A 338 -2.87 -7.50 -10.36
C THR A 338 -2.52 -6.60 -9.18
N THR A 339 -3.11 -6.83 -8.01
CA THR A 339 -2.80 -6.09 -6.77
C THR A 339 -1.41 -6.42 -6.25
N LEU A 340 -0.65 -5.38 -5.93
CA LEU A 340 0.67 -5.45 -5.31
C LEU A 340 0.56 -5.73 -3.80
N THR A 341 1.57 -6.38 -3.25
CA THR A 341 1.69 -6.70 -1.82
C THR A 341 2.34 -5.54 -1.08
N ALA A 342 1.62 -4.90 -0.15
CA ALA A 342 2.18 -3.85 0.70
C ALA A 342 3.31 -4.41 1.60
N GLY A 343 4.38 -3.63 1.78
CA GLY A 343 5.59 -4.03 2.51
C GLY A 343 6.64 -4.71 1.62
N THR A 344 6.21 -5.47 0.61
CA THR A 344 7.10 -6.21 -0.30
C THR A 344 7.26 -5.50 -1.64
N ASP A 345 6.17 -5.20 -2.32
CA ASP A 345 6.17 -4.62 -3.67
C ASP A 345 6.13 -3.09 -3.64
N TYR A 346 5.45 -2.55 -2.63
CA TYR A 346 5.36 -1.11 -2.38
C TYR A 346 5.21 -0.81 -0.89
N THR A 347 5.50 0.42 -0.50
CA THR A 347 5.16 0.95 0.83
C THR A 347 4.46 2.29 0.70
N LEU A 348 3.56 2.61 1.64
CA LEU A 348 2.92 3.91 1.74
C LEU A 348 3.17 4.46 3.15
N ALA A 349 4.01 5.48 3.26
CA ALA A 349 4.35 6.13 4.52
C ALA A 349 3.85 7.58 4.50
N GLY A 350 2.80 7.87 5.26
CA GLY A 350 2.11 9.17 5.17
C GLY A 350 1.52 9.36 3.77
N THR A 351 2.06 10.33 3.02
CA THR A 351 1.66 10.60 1.63
C THR A 351 2.66 10.05 0.61
N THR A 352 3.78 9.47 1.03
CA THR A 352 4.82 8.98 0.13
C THR A 352 4.55 7.54 -0.26
N LEU A 353 4.15 7.33 -1.52
CA LEU A 353 4.07 6.02 -2.15
C LEU A 353 5.45 5.66 -2.71
N THR A 354 5.97 4.51 -2.29
CA THR A 354 7.26 3.99 -2.74
C THR A 354 7.05 2.65 -3.44
N ILE A 355 7.40 2.56 -4.71
CA ILE A 355 7.47 1.29 -5.45
C ILE A 355 8.88 0.73 -5.29
N LYS A 356 8.98 -0.50 -4.80
CA LYS A 356 10.25 -1.10 -4.39
C LYS A 356 11.11 -1.47 -5.58
N LYS A 357 12.41 -1.17 -5.49
CA LYS A 357 13.40 -1.54 -6.51
C LYS A 357 13.43 -3.04 -6.76
N GLU A 358 13.24 -3.86 -5.72
CA GLU A 358 13.19 -5.32 -5.85
C GLU A 358 12.02 -5.76 -6.74
N TYR A 359 10.87 -5.10 -6.61
CA TYR A 359 9.71 -5.34 -7.49
C TYR A 359 10.00 -4.90 -8.93
N LEU A 360 10.59 -3.72 -9.12
CA LEU A 360 10.90 -3.17 -10.44
C LEU A 360 11.98 -3.97 -11.18
N ALA A 361 13.00 -4.46 -10.47
CA ALA A 361 14.05 -5.31 -11.02
C ALA A 361 13.51 -6.62 -11.61
N SER A 362 12.37 -7.12 -11.11
CA SER A 362 11.70 -8.31 -11.64
C SER A 362 10.95 -8.07 -12.97
N LYS A 363 10.74 -6.81 -13.38
CA LYS A 363 9.96 -6.48 -14.58
C LYS A 363 10.81 -6.55 -15.84
N ALA A 364 10.17 -6.78 -16.98
CA ALA A 364 10.82 -6.68 -18.28
C ALA A 364 11.22 -5.22 -18.57
N VAL A 365 12.20 -5.02 -19.46
CA VAL A 365 12.52 -3.70 -20.01
C VAL A 365 11.30 -3.16 -20.75
N GLY A 366 10.99 -1.88 -20.56
CA GLY A 366 9.82 -1.21 -21.12
C GLY A 366 8.94 -0.52 -20.06
N PRO A 367 7.79 0.03 -20.48
CA PRO A 367 6.90 0.78 -19.59
C PRO A 367 6.12 -0.14 -18.64
N VAL A 368 6.10 0.22 -17.36
CA VAL A 368 5.29 -0.41 -16.31
C VAL A 368 4.29 0.61 -15.77
N ALA A 369 3.02 0.39 -16.05
CA ALA A 369 1.93 1.22 -15.55
C ALA A 369 1.52 0.75 -14.14
N VAL A 370 1.78 1.58 -13.14
CA VAL A 370 1.37 1.35 -11.75
C VAL A 370 0.13 2.19 -11.46
N ALA A 371 -1.02 1.53 -11.36
CA ALA A 371 -2.29 2.14 -11.01
C ALA A 371 -2.47 2.20 -9.49
N VAL A 372 -2.91 3.34 -8.98
CA VAL A 372 -3.24 3.57 -7.58
C VAL A 372 -4.73 3.79 -7.49
N GLU A 373 -5.42 2.83 -6.88
CA GLU A 373 -6.84 2.92 -6.58
C GLU A 373 -7.03 3.56 -5.21
N PHE A 374 -8.04 4.42 -5.12
CA PHE A 374 -8.38 5.11 -3.90
C PHE A 374 -9.71 4.59 -3.35
N SER A 375 -10.01 4.92 -2.10
CA SER A 375 -11.33 4.67 -1.50
C SER A 375 -12.47 5.42 -2.21
N SER A 376 -12.14 6.36 -3.10
CA SER A 376 -13.09 7.15 -3.87
C SER A 376 -12.42 7.91 -5.02
N GLY A 377 -13.24 8.41 -5.94
CA GLY A 377 -12.74 9.14 -7.11
C GLY A 377 -12.10 8.24 -8.15
N THR A 378 -11.44 8.85 -9.13
CA THR A 378 -10.78 8.12 -10.22
C THR A 378 -9.40 7.60 -9.76
N PRO A 379 -8.99 6.38 -10.17
CA PRO A 379 -7.63 5.91 -9.98
C PRO A 379 -6.61 6.88 -10.61
N ALA A 380 -5.42 6.96 -10.02
CA ALA A 380 -4.27 7.67 -10.59
C ALA A 380 -3.22 6.66 -11.07
N GLN A 381 -2.30 7.09 -11.93
CA GLN A 381 -1.26 6.20 -12.48
C GLN A 381 0.10 6.89 -12.52
N ILE A 382 1.14 6.14 -12.20
CA ILE A 382 2.53 6.46 -12.54
C ILE A 382 3.05 5.44 -13.55
N THR A 383 3.65 5.93 -14.63
CA THR A 383 4.29 5.10 -15.65
C THR A 383 5.79 5.08 -15.39
N ILE A 384 6.33 3.90 -15.08
CA ILE A 384 7.76 3.71 -14.79
C ILE A 384 8.40 3.05 -16.02
N THR A 385 9.33 3.72 -16.67
CA THR A 385 10.14 3.12 -17.75
C THR A 385 11.27 2.30 -17.14
N VAL A 386 11.22 0.98 -17.30
CA VAL A 386 12.28 0.08 -16.88
C VAL A 386 13.31 -0.04 -18.00
N GLU A 387 14.56 0.34 -17.71
CA GLU A 387 15.70 0.23 -18.62
C GLU A 387 16.77 -0.70 -18.05
N ASP A 388 17.70 -1.17 -18.87
CA ASP A 388 18.80 -2.02 -18.43
C ASP A 388 20.12 -1.56 -19.02
N THR A 389 20.85 -0.72 -18.28
CA THR A 389 22.17 -0.24 -18.71
C THR A 389 23.31 -1.20 -18.37
N THR A 390 23.01 -2.43 -17.90
CA THR A 390 24.03 -3.51 -17.83
C THR A 390 24.30 -4.11 -19.20
N VAL A 391 23.30 -4.06 -20.08
CA VAL A 391 23.46 -4.40 -21.49
C VAL A 391 24.11 -3.19 -22.16
N ILE A 392 25.44 -3.13 -22.09
CA ILE A 392 26.21 -2.33 -23.01
C ILE A 392 26.00 -2.97 -24.38
N THR A 393 25.03 -2.50 -25.15
CA THR A 393 25.08 -2.67 -26.60
C THR A 393 26.41 -2.06 -27.04
N PRO A 394 27.30 -2.80 -27.70
CA PRO A 394 28.59 -2.26 -28.10
C PRO A 394 28.33 -1.07 -29.03
N GLN A 395 28.53 0.15 -28.53
CA GLN A 395 28.38 1.35 -29.34
C GLN A 395 29.40 1.28 -30.47
N VAL A 396 28.91 1.24 -31.70
CA VAL A 396 29.76 1.28 -32.89
C VAL A 396 29.69 2.68 -33.48
N SER A 397 30.86 3.27 -33.71
CA SER A 397 30.96 4.60 -34.31
C SER A 397 31.86 4.57 -35.53
N ILE A 398 31.48 5.32 -36.57
CA ILE A 398 32.31 5.54 -37.76
C ILE A 398 32.52 7.05 -37.90
N GLU A 399 33.79 7.48 -37.88
CA GLU A 399 34.18 8.87 -38.11
C GLU A 399 34.22 9.18 -39.61
N SER A 400 33.80 10.38 -39.99
CA SER A 400 33.90 10.86 -41.36
C SER A 400 35.36 11.15 -41.77
N LYS A 401 35.61 11.10 -43.07
CA LYS A 401 36.74 11.77 -43.70
C LYS A 401 36.65 13.28 -43.43
N THR A 402 37.77 13.98 -43.65
CA THR A 402 37.77 15.44 -43.66
C THR A 402 36.88 15.94 -44.78
N ILE A 403 35.81 16.65 -44.41
CA ILE A 403 34.85 17.24 -45.35
C ILE A 403 35.50 18.45 -46.00
N GLN A 404 35.80 18.34 -47.30
CA GLN A 404 36.53 19.36 -48.08
C GLN A 404 35.62 20.50 -48.57
N SER A 405 34.33 20.23 -48.72
CA SER A 405 33.33 21.18 -49.18
C SER A 405 32.02 20.92 -48.45
N LEU A 406 31.34 22.00 -48.06
CA LEU A 406 29.98 22.00 -47.50
C LEU A 406 28.94 22.53 -48.51
N ASP A 407 29.36 22.75 -49.75
CA ASP A 407 28.47 23.09 -50.85
C ASP A 407 28.06 21.83 -51.58
N PHE A 408 26.85 21.36 -51.26
CA PHE A 408 26.16 20.28 -51.96
C PHE A 408 24.96 20.83 -52.73
N SER A 409 24.93 22.14 -53.01
CA SER A 409 23.74 22.78 -53.56
C SER A 409 23.44 22.37 -54.99
N THR A 410 22.16 22.10 -55.27
CA THR A 410 21.66 22.05 -56.64
C THR A 410 21.70 23.45 -57.24
N THR A 411 22.36 23.60 -58.38
CA THR A 411 22.20 24.81 -59.21
C THR A 411 21.06 24.56 -60.18
N TYR A 412 19.92 25.23 -59.97
CA TYR A 412 18.77 25.08 -60.86
C TYR A 412 19.05 25.64 -62.25
N ASP A 413 18.38 25.07 -63.24
CA ASP A 413 18.41 25.54 -64.62
C ASP A 413 17.93 27.00 -64.71
N SER A 414 18.46 27.72 -65.69
CA SER A 414 18.13 29.14 -65.88
C SER A 414 17.62 29.41 -67.28
N PRO A 415 16.74 30.41 -67.45
CA PRO A 415 16.34 30.88 -68.76
C PRO A 415 17.47 31.69 -69.42
N ALA A 416 17.38 31.84 -70.74
CA ALA A 416 18.26 32.72 -71.49
C ALA A 416 17.81 34.18 -71.33
N THR A 417 18.73 35.08 -70.97
CA THR A 417 18.42 36.49 -70.65
C THR A 417 19.23 37.46 -71.50
N LEU A 418 18.54 38.28 -72.31
CA LEU A 418 19.14 39.46 -72.94
C LEU A 418 18.98 40.69 -72.04
N VAL A 419 20.11 41.29 -71.71
CA VAL A 419 20.15 42.54 -70.92
C VAL A 419 20.19 43.72 -71.87
N GLY A 420 19.16 44.55 -71.80
CA GLY A 420 19.02 45.76 -72.59
C GLY A 420 19.89 46.91 -72.08
N LYS A 421 20.27 47.79 -72.99
CA LYS A 421 20.97 49.04 -72.72
C LYS A 421 20.02 50.10 -72.20
N THR A 422 20.58 51.09 -71.50
CA THR A 422 19.92 52.36 -71.22
C THR A 422 19.51 53.03 -72.52
N LEU A 423 18.21 53.22 -72.73
CA LEU A 423 17.70 53.93 -73.91
C LEU A 423 18.12 55.40 -73.89
N THR A 424 18.64 55.90 -75.02
CA THR A 424 19.10 57.29 -75.15
C THR A 424 18.02 58.25 -75.65
N THR A 425 16.90 57.73 -76.18
CA THR A 425 15.74 58.52 -76.63
C THR A 425 14.45 57.72 -76.51
N SER A 426 13.33 58.42 -76.33
CA SER A 426 11.97 57.89 -76.48
C SER A 426 11.32 58.24 -77.83
N GLN A 427 11.98 59.04 -78.66
CA GLN A 427 11.40 59.67 -79.85
C GLN A 427 11.51 58.81 -81.12
N PHE A 428 10.94 57.59 -81.11
CA PHE A 428 11.06 56.66 -82.24
C PHE A 428 10.18 57.00 -83.45
N SER A 429 9.29 58.00 -83.38
CA SER A 429 8.57 58.48 -84.57
C SER A 429 9.48 59.20 -85.58
N GLN A 430 10.57 59.81 -85.10
CA GLN A 430 11.53 60.55 -85.92
C GLN A 430 12.74 59.70 -86.33
N SER A 431 13.05 58.66 -85.56
CA SER A 431 14.08 57.68 -85.87
C SER A 431 13.56 56.28 -85.54
N PRO A 432 12.75 55.68 -86.43
CA PRO A 432 12.20 54.35 -86.21
C PRO A 432 13.29 53.31 -86.00
N LYS A 433 13.06 52.39 -85.08
CA LYS A 433 13.97 51.30 -84.75
C LYS A 433 13.29 49.96 -84.93
N ASN A 434 14.01 48.99 -85.51
CA ASN A 434 13.51 47.63 -85.69
C ASN A 434 14.57 46.57 -85.39
N PHE A 435 14.14 45.53 -84.71
CA PHE A 435 14.94 44.34 -84.41
C PHE A 435 14.00 43.13 -84.30
N THR A 436 14.57 41.94 -84.32
CA THR A 436 13.83 40.69 -84.17
C THR A 436 14.41 39.94 -82.99
N LEU A 437 13.54 39.43 -82.12
CA LEU A 437 13.93 38.49 -81.06
C LEU A 437 13.65 37.08 -81.56
N GLU A 438 14.66 36.22 -81.57
CA GLU A 438 14.53 34.81 -81.91
C GLU A 438 14.76 33.97 -80.66
N VAL A 439 13.76 33.19 -80.27
CA VAL A 439 13.87 32.22 -79.18
C VAL A 439 13.97 30.84 -79.77
N GLU A 440 15.11 30.19 -79.56
CA GLU A 440 15.36 28.80 -79.93
C GLU A 440 15.08 27.92 -78.72
N THR A 441 14.22 26.91 -78.90
CA THR A 441 13.99 25.84 -77.92
C THR A 441 14.11 24.48 -78.61
N PRO A 442 14.14 23.35 -77.87
CA PRO A 442 14.09 22.01 -78.47
C PRO A 442 12.87 21.77 -79.39
N GLU A 443 11.78 22.52 -79.19
CA GLU A 443 10.56 22.41 -79.98
C GLU A 443 10.62 23.21 -81.30
N GLY A 444 11.63 24.09 -81.45
CA GLY A 444 11.85 24.91 -82.64
C GLY A 444 12.10 26.39 -82.32
N THR A 445 12.34 27.19 -83.38
CA THR A 445 12.64 28.61 -83.26
C THR A 445 11.39 29.47 -83.45
N LYS A 446 11.11 30.36 -82.50
CA LYS A 446 10.05 31.38 -82.60
C LYS A 446 10.67 32.75 -82.81
N SER A 447 10.25 33.45 -83.87
CA SER A 447 10.78 34.76 -84.25
C SER A 447 9.75 35.86 -83.99
N LEU A 448 10.13 36.91 -83.28
CA LEU A 448 9.29 38.05 -82.89
C LEU A 448 9.89 39.36 -83.41
N PRO A 449 9.41 39.88 -84.55
CA PRO A 449 9.83 41.18 -85.05
C PRO A 449 9.22 42.29 -84.20
N ILE A 450 10.06 43.23 -83.74
CA ILE A 450 9.67 44.41 -82.98
C ILE A 450 9.90 45.65 -83.85
N LYS A 451 8.86 46.47 -83.99
CA LYS A 451 8.90 47.73 -84.73
C LYS A 451 8.50 48.87 -83.81
N LEU A 452 9.40 49.81 -83.61
CA LEU A 452 9.14 51.04 -82.85
C LEU A 452 9.20 52.22 -83.81
N ASN A 453 8.03 52.71 -84.22
CA ASN A 453 7.88 53.87 -85.09
C ASN A 453 6.96 54.95 -84.47
N TRP A 454 6.68 54.85 -83.17
CA TRP A 454 6.00 55.87 -82.37
C TRP A 454 6.80 56.17 -81.11
N ASN A 455 6.56 57.33 -80.50
CA ASN A 455 7.27 57.73 -79.30
C ASN A 455 6.82 56.90 -78.09
N LEU A 456 7.76 56.46 -77.25
CA LEU A 456 7.39 55.89 -75.95
C LEU A 456 6.81 56.98 -75.04
N SER A 457 5.81 56.62 -74.23
CA SER A 457 5.23 57.55 -73.25
C SER A 457 6.30 58.03 -72.27
N THR A 458 6.24 59.30 -71.89
CA THR A 458 7.07 59.88 -70.82
C THR A 458 6.44 59.75 -69.44
N GLU A 459 5.21 59.23 -69.36
CA GLU A 459 4.47 59.04 -68.10
C GLU A 459 4.86 57.76 -67.36
N VAL A 460 5.60 56.86 -68.03
CA VAL A 460 6.14 55.63 -67.46
C VAL A 460 7.64 55.52 -67.76
N PRO A 461 8.42 54.78 -66.95
CA PRO A 461 9.80 54.47 -67.26
C PRO A 461 9.95 53.90 -68.68
N TRP A 462 10.97 54.34 -69.41
CA TRP A 462 11.13 53.92 -70.82
C TRP A 462 11.36 52.41 -70.95
N GLY A 463 12.00 51.79 -69.95
CA GLY A 463 12.15 50.34 -69.86
C GLY A 463 10.81 49.61 -69.72
N ASP A 464 9.83 50.18 -69.01
CA ASP A 464 8.47 49.64 -68.92
C ASP A 464 7.74 49.82 -70.27
N GLY A 465 7.92 50.98 -70.90
CA GLY A 465 7.36 51.27 -72.23
C GLY A 465 7.79 50.26 -73.30
N ILE A 466 9.10 50.04 -73.45
CA ILE A 466 9.63 49.07 -74.42
C ILE A 466 9.26 47.63 -74.06
N SER A 467 9.26 47.27 -72.77
CA SER A 467 8.83 45.94 -72.32
C SER A 467 7.37 45.68 -72.64
N GLY A 468 6.51 46.70 -72.47
CA GLY A 468 5.11 46.63 -72.86
C GLY A 468 4.93 46.38 -74.35
N VAL A 469 5.72 47.03 -75.21
CA VAL A 469 5.72 46.77 -76.65
C VAL A 469 6.11 45.32 -76.93
N ILE A 470 7.23 44.84 -76.38
CA ILE A 470 7.72 43.47 -76.61
C ILE A 470 6.69 42.44 -76.16
N ASN A 471 6.13 42.60 -74.96
CA ASN A 471 5.13 41.67 -74.42
C ASN A 471 3.83 41.69 -75.22
N SER A 472 3.37 42.87 -75.65
CA SER A 472 2.17 43.02 -76.48
C SER A 472 2.35 42.36 -77.84
N GLU A 473 3.48 42.59 -78.50
CA GLU A 473 3.79 41.96 -79.79
C GLU A 473 3.92 40.44 -79.65
N ALA A 474 4.56 39.95 -78.57
CA ALA A 474 4.66 38.53 -78.29
C ALA A 474 3.29 37.89 -78.09
N GLN A 475 2.42 38.52 -77.31
CA GLN A 475 1.06 38.05 -77.05
C GLN A 475 0.19 38.09 -78.31
N MET A 476 0.29 39.14 -79.13
CA MET A 476 -0.44 39.23 -80.39
C MET A 476 0.00 38.17 -81.40
N LYS A 477 1.30 37.89 -81.49
CA LYS A 477 1.85 36.94 -82.47
C LYS A 477 1.66 35.49 -82.08
N PHE A 478 1.81 35.15 -80.80
CA PHE A 478 1.83 33.76 -80.34
C PHE A 478 0.67 33.37 -79.41
N GLY A 479 -0.19 34.31 -79.03
CA GLY A 479 -1.25 34.11 -78.05
C GLY A 479 -0.75 34.02 -76.61
N VAL A 480 -1.68 34.09 -75.65
CA VAL A 480 -1.38 34.15 -74.20
C VAL A 480 -0.64 32.91 -73.66
N TYR A 481 -0.78 31.74 -74.27
CA TYR A 481 -0.09 30.53 -73.82
C TYR A 481 1.08 30.12 -74.72
N GLY A 482 1.31 30.86 -75.81
CA GLY A 482 2.32 30.52 -76.82
C GLY A 482 3.53 31.45 -76.87
N TYR A 483 3.53 32.57 -76.12
CA TYR A 483 4.63 33.52 -76.14
C TYR A 483 5.90 32.93 -75.50
N PRO A 484 7.06 32.96 -76.18
CA PRO A 484 8.26 32.26 -75.72
C PRO A 484 9.12 33.04 -74.73
N LEU A 485 8.80 34.31 -74.51
CA LEU A 485 9.62 35.26 -73.75
C LEU A 485 8.75 36.26 -73.00
N VAL A 486 9.32 36.88 -71.98
CA VAL A 486 8.76 38.04 -71.29
C VAL A 486 9.84 39.10 -71.10
N SER A 487 9.42 40.36 -71.20
CA SER A 487 10.27 41.53 -71.00
C SER A 487 9.80 42.32 -69.80
N TRP A 488 10.76 42.90 -69.06
CA TRP A 488 10.48 43.84 -67.97
C TRP A 488 11.58 44.89 -67.88
N LYS A 489 11.26 46.04 -67.29
CA LYS A 489 12.23 47.10 -67.00
C LYS A 489 13.35 46.59 -66.10
N ASN A 490 14.58 47.02 -66.36
CA ASN A 490 15.70 46.73 -65.49
C ASN A 490 15.49 47.41 -64.12
N ILE A 491 15.58 46.66 -63.03
CA ILE A 491 15.28 47.16 -61.69
C ILE A 491 16.22 48.31 -61.27
N ASN A 492 17.43 48.35 -61.83
CA ASN A 492 18.46 49.34 -61.49
C ASN A 492 18.54 50.51 -62.49
N ASP A 493 17.78 50.46 -63.59
CA ASP A 493 17.78 51.50 -64.62
C ASP A 493 16.41 51.62 -65.30
N GLU A 494 15.72 52.73 -65.01
CA GLU A 494 14.38 53.00 -65.52
C GLU A 494 14.28 53.11 -67.05
N LYS A 495 15.41 53.29 -67.73
CA LYS A 495 15.49 53.38 -69.18
C LYS A 495 16.01 52.11 -69.83
N ALA A 496 16.36 51.08 -69.08
CA ALA A 496 16.78 49.79 -69.60
C ALA A 496 15.70 48.71 -69.33
N PHE A 497 15.83 47.58 -69.99
CA PHE A 497 14.91 46.45 -69.89
C PHE A 497 15.67 45.14 -70.06
N ASN A 498 15.08 44.04 -69.61
CA ASN A 498 15.60 42.69 -69.83
C ASN A 498 14.53 41.88 -70.57
N VAL A 499 14.98 40.99 -71.44
CA VAL A 499 14.12 40.01 -72.12
C VAL A 499 14.59 38.62 -71.74
N VAL A 500 13.67 37.80 -71.23
CA VAL A 500 13.99 36.48 -70.70
C VAL A 500 13.06 35.43 -71.31
N THR A 501 13.61 34.28 -71.65
CA THR A 501 12.84 33.14 -72.14
C THR A 501 12.00 32.54 -71.01
N LEU A 502 10.82 32.02 -71.33
CA LEU A 502 10.03 31.27 -70.33
C LEU A 502 10.58 29.86 -70.09
N ALA A 503 11.16 29.26 -71.13
CA ALA A 503 11.86 27.98 -71.02
C ALA A 503 13.28 28.18 -70.46
N THR A 504 13.75 27.18 -69.74
CA THR A 504 15.06 27.09 -69.08
C THR A 504 15.93 26.00 -69.74
N GLY A 505 17.21 25.93 -69.40
CA GLY A 505 18.14 24.93 -69.93
C GLY A 505 19.09 25.46 -71.00
N SER A 506 20.23 24.79 -71.17
CA SER A 506 21.27 25.15 -72.13
C SER A 506 20.82 25.01 -73.59
N ALA A 507 19.80 24.19 -73.86
CA ALA A 507 19.19 24.10 -75.19
C ALA A 507 18.36 25.33 -75.57
N VAL A 508 18.05 26.21 -74.61
CA VAL A 508 17.27 27.43 -74.84
C VAL A 508 18.20 28.60 -75.12
N LYS A 509 17.97 29.31 -76.23
CA LYS A 509 18.70 30.53 -76.60
C LYS A 509 17.74 31.63 -76.96
N ILE A 510 18.16 32.86 -76.72
CA ILE A 510 17.51 34.05 -77.27
C ILE A 510 18.56 34.88 -78.02
N SER A 511 18.22 35.35 -79.21
CA SER A 511 19.06 36.27 -79.98
C SER A 511 18.27 37.50 -80.43
N ALA A 512 18.96 38.63 -80.54
CA ALA A 512 18.43 39.87 -81.09
C ALA A 512 19.13 40.15 -82.42
N THR A 513 18.37 40.11 -83.51
CA THR A 513 18.85 40.30 -84.87
C THR A 513 18.22 41.52 -85.53
N GLY A 514 18.73 41.94 -86.68
CA GLY A 514 18.24 43.12 -87.41
C GLY A 514 19.09 44.37 -87.18
N PRO A 515 18.82 45.44 -87.98
CA PRO A 515 19.73 46.58 -88.11
C PRO A 515 19.88 47.41 -86.83
N ASP A 516 18.86 47.43 -85.96
CA ASP A 516 18.88 48.22 -84.72
C ASP A 516 19.02 47.39 -83.45
N ALA A 517 19.25 46.07 -83.53
CA ALA A 517 19.36 45.23 -82.33
C ALA A 517 20.46 45.70 -81.36
N SER A 518 21.59 46.18 -81.90
CA SER A 518 22.72 46.71 -81.13
C SER A 518 22.44 48.06 -80.45
N TYR A 519 21.39 48.77 -80.84
CA TYR A 519 20.92 49.94 -80.10
C TYR A 519 20.30 49.51 -78.76
N PHE A 520 19.56 48.39 -78.76
CA PHE A 520 18.83 47.91 -77.59
C PHE A 520 19.66 46.99 -76.69
N PHE A 521 20.62 46.23 -77.22
CA PHE A 521 21.36 45.24 -76.43
C PHE A 521 22.87 45.36 -76.59
N THR A 522 23.62 45.02 -75.52
CA THR A 522 25.08 44.92 -75.55
C THR A 522 25.52 43.55 -76.05
N GLN A 523 24.86 42.50 -75.59
CA GLN A 523 24.98 41.14 -76.10
C GLN A 523 23.79 40.85 -77.02
N LEU A 524 24.06 40.32 -78.21
CA LEU A 524 23.00 39.99 -79.18
C LEU A 524 22.51 38.55 -79.07
N SER A 525 23.08 37.76 -78.15
CA SER A 525 22.59 36.43 -77.83
C SER A 525 22.83 36.11 -76.36
N ALA A 526 21.97 35.25 -75.82
CA ALA A 526 22.12 34.64 -74.50
C ALA A 526 21.63 33.19 -74.57
N GLN A 527 22.13 32.36 -73.65
CA GLN A 527 21.79 30.95 -73.53
C GLN A 527 21.36 30.68 -72.08
N GLY A 528 20.39 29.78 -71.90
CA GLY A 528 20.04 29.26 -70.59
C GLY A 528 21.13 28.35 -70.03
N THR A 529 20.95 27.87 -68.82
CA THR A 529 21.86 26.90 -68.20
C THR A 529 21.07 25.69 -67.73
N ASP A 530 21.68 24.50 -67.75
CA ASP A 530 21.06 23.27 -67.26
C ASP A 530 21.19 23.17 -65.74
N GLU A 531 20.29 22.40 -65.13
CA GLU A 531 20.36 22.05 -63.72
C GLU A 531 21.62 21.20 -63.46
N ASP A 532 22.39 21.59 -62.45
CA ASP A 532 23.61 20.90 -62.03
C ASP A 532 23.46 20.36 -60.61
N THR A 533 23.36 19.04 -60.52
CA THR A 533 23.29 18.25 -59.27
C THR A 533 24.60 17.52 -58.98
N SER A 534 25.68 17.82 -59.69
CA SER A 534 26.98 17.14 -59.55
C SER A 534 27.60 17.29 -58.15
N LYS A 535 27.19 18.33 -57.42
CA LYS A 535 27.57 18.58 -56.02
C LYS A 535 26.73 17.81 -55.01
N ASN A 536 25.54 17.36 -55.39
CA ASN A 536 24.64 16.68 -54.46
C ASN A 536 25.30 15.40 -53.95
N ARG A 537 25.01 15.05 -52.69
CA ARG A 537 25.55 13.84 -52.08
C ARG A 537 24.45 13.03 -51.45
N THR A 538 24.64 11.72 -51.50
CA THR A 538 23.72 10.79 -50.84
C THR A 538 24.46 9.55 -50.35
N PHE A 539 24.11 9.14 -49.14
CA PHE A 539 24.56 7.89 -48.52
C PHE A 539 23.42 7.34 -47.66
N THR A 540 23.48 6.07 -47.33
CA THR A 540 22.49 5.43 -46.46
C THR A 540 23.08 5.06 -45.12
N VAL A 541 22.26 5.12 -44.06
CA VAL A 541 22.62 4.71 -42.70
C VAL A 541 21.64 3.63 -42.26
N ASN A 542 22.16 2.49 -41.80
CA ASN A 542 21.37 1.38 -41.30
C ASN A 542 21.83 0.95 -39.89
N ASP A 543 20.89 0.84 -38.95
CA ASP A 543 21.14 0.52 -37.54
C ASP A 543 20.98 -0.99 -37.19
N GLY A 544 20.92 -1.85 -38.19
CA GLY A 544 20.60 -3.27 -38.12
C GLY A 544 19.12 -3.58 -38.39
N THR A 545 18.23 -2.59 -38.29
CA THR A 545 16.78 -2.78 -38.47
C THR A 545 16.16 -1.86 -39.51
N THR A 546 16.54 -0.57 -39.49
CA THR A 546 15.98 0.46 -40.36
C THR A 546 17.09 1.07 -41.21
N THR A 547 16.79 1.40 -42.47
CA THR A 547 17.71 2.11 -43.37
C THR A 547 17.12 3.46 -43.73
N VAL A 548 17.90 4.54 -43.59
CA VAL A 548 17.55 5.86 -44.10
C VAL A 548 18.52 6.30 -45.19
N THR A 549 18.02 7.05 -46.16
CA THR A 549 18.83 7.75 -47.16
C THR A 549 19.03 9.19 -46.71
N ILE A 550 20.28 9.59 -46.51
CA ILE A 550 20.68 10.97 -46.29
C ILE A 550 20.83 11.63 -47.66
N LEU A 551 20.17 12.78 -47.84
CA LEU A 551 20.20 13.55 -49.08
C LEU A 551 20.73 14.95 -48.77
N LEU A 552 21.83 15.33 -49.42
CA LEU A 552 22.49 16.61 -49.23
C LEU A 552 22.45 17.38 -50.56
N GLU A 553 21.57 18.38 -50.63
CA GLU A 553 21.30 19.20 -51.83
C GLU A 553 21.39 20.71 -51.55
N GLY A 554 21.95 21.06 -50.39
CA GLY A 554 22.03 22.42 -49.88
C GLY A 554 23.48 22.88 -49.65
N GLN A 555 23.62 24.18 -49.42
CA GLN A 555 24.86 24.78 -48.97
C GLN A 555 24.82 24.94 -47.44
N PHE A 556 25.80 24.36 -46.75
CA PHE A 556 25.94 24.48 -45.29
C PHE A 556 27.10 25.41 -44.95
N ALA A 557 26.88 26.34 -44.03
CA ALA A 557 27.90 27.29 -43.60
C ALA A 557 28.92 26.65 -42.64
N THR A 558 28.49 25.64 -41.87
CA THR A 558 29.31 24.95 -40.87
C THR A 558 29.03 23.46 -40.85
N ILE A 559 29.95 22.69 -40.27
CA ILE A 559 29.74 21.25 -40.04
C ILE A 559 28.52 20.99 -39.13
N ASP A 560 28.20 21.91 -38.21
CA ASP A 560 27.04 21.79 -37.33
C ASP A 560 25.74 21.80 -38.13
N GLN A 561 25.61 22.67 -39.14
CA GLN A 561 24.43 22.69 -40.00
C GLN A 561 24.30 21.41 -40.85
N LEU A 562 25.43 20.86 -41.31
CA LEU A 562 25.42 19.57 -41.99
C LEU A 562 24.99 18.43 -41.05
N ILE A 563 25.45 18.45 -39.80
CA ILE A 563 25.08 17.46 -38.77
C ILE A 563 23.59 17.57 -38.44
N ASP A 564 23.04 18.78 -38.33
CA ASP A 564 21.62 19.01 -38.11
C ASP A 564 20.78 18.40 -39.24
N GLU A 565 21.21 18.59 -40.50
CA GLU A 565 20.56 17.99 -41.67
C GLU A 565 20.61 16.45 -41.62
N ILE A 566 21.78 15.87 -41.31
CA ILE A 566 21.92 14.41 -41.19
C ILE A 566 21.01 13.88 -40.07
N ASN A 567 20.99 14.54 -38.91
CA ASN A 567 20.17 14.15 -37.77
C ASN A 567 18.67 14.33 -38.05
N TYR A 568 18.28 15.30 -38.88
CA TYR A 568 16.91 15.45 -39.34
C TYR A 568 16.43 14.18 -40.05
N TYR A 569 17.19 13.66 -41.03
CA TYR A 569 16.87 12.41 -41.71
C TYR A 569 16.89 11.19 -40.76
N LEU A 570 17.89 11.07 -39.90
CA LEU A 570 17.99 9.97 -38.92
C LEU A 570 16.78 9.92 -37.98
N THR A 571 16.31 11.09 -37.53
CA THR A 571 15.15 11.21 -36.65
C THR A 571 13.84 10.95 -37.39
N LEU A 572 13.71 11.42 -38.63
CA LEU A 572 12.50 11.26 -39.45
C LEU A 572 12.13 9.78 -39.64
N GLU A 573 13.13 8.92 -39.82
CA GLU A 573 12.95 7.48 -40.03
C GLU A 573 13.19 6.64 -38.77
N ASN A 574 13.26 7.27 -37.59
CA ASN A 574 13.47 6.60 -36.30
C ASN A 574 14.70 5.66 -36.26
N VAL A 575 15.80 6.03 -36.92
CA VAL A 575 17.04 5.25 -36.92
C VAL A 575 17.82 5.50 -35.63
N SER A 576 18.29 4.43 -34.97
CA SER A 576 19.00 4.49 -33.68
C SER A 576 20.48 4.91 -33.81
N VAL A 577 20.74 5.92 -34.64
CA VAL A 577 22.07 6.48 -34.94
C VAL A 577 22.01 8.00 -34.77
N VAL A 578 23.09 8.59 -34.26
CA VAL A 578 23.24 10.05 -34.12
C VAL A 578 24.51 10.52 -34.81
N ALA A 579 24.43 11.64 -35.54
CA ALA A 579 25.58 12.37 -36.04
C ALA A 579 26.08 13.37 -34.99
N GLU A 580 27.37 13.34 -34.69
CA GLU A 580 28.00 14.16 -33.67
C GLU A 580 29.23 14.88 -34.25
N LYS A 581 29.45 16.14 -33.86
CA LYS A 581 30.63 16.90 -34.27
C LYS A 581 31.90 16.30 -33.67
N VAL A 582 32.91 16.08 -34.52
CA VAL A 582 34.26 15.71 -34.08
C VAL A 582 35.14 16.96 -34.03
N ASN A 583 35.09 17.77 -35.09
CA ASN A 583 35.71 19.10 -35.19
C ASN A 583 35.07 19.87 -36.36
N GLU A 584 35.60 21.03 -36.73
CA GLU A 584 35.04 21.90 -37.78
C GLU A 584 34.97 21.27 -39.19
N THR A 585 35.63 20.14 -39.44
CA THR A 585 35.66 19.48 -40.76
C THR A 585 35.28 18.01 -40.69
N LYS A 586 34.83 17.50 -39.54
CA LYS A 586 34.49 16.10 -39.35
C LYS A 586 33.32 15.90 -38.41
N PHE A 587 32.55 14.86 -38.70
CA PHE A 587 31.52 14.33 -37.81
C PHE A 587 31.75 12.83 -37.62
N LYS A 588 31.03 12.23 -36.69
CA LYS A 588 30.96 10.77 -36.53
C LYS A 588 29.50 10.34 -36.45
N LEU A 589 29.22 9.16 -36.95
CA LEU A 589 27.94 8.49 -36.75
C LEU A 589 28.11 7.47 -35.63
N THR A 590 27.23 7.53 -34.64
CA THR A 590 27.24 6.69 -33.44
C THR A 590 25.95 5.89 -33.41
N SER A 591 26.03 4.55 -33.46
CA SER A 591 24.87 3.66 -33.28
C SER A 591 24.75 3.18 -31.85
N ASN A 592 23.54 3.32 -31.29
CA ASN A 592 23.18 2.82 -29.97
C ASN A 592 22.63 1.38 -30.00
N SER A 593 22.28 0.86 -31.19
CA SER A 593 21.78 -0.51 -31.39
C SER A 593 22.90 -1.56 -31.48
N GLY A 594 24.15 -1.10 -31.61
CA GLY A 594 25.33 -1.94 -31.79
C GLY A 594 25.58 -2.47 -33.20
N THR A 595 24.77 -2.04 -34.18
CA THR A 595 25.03 -2.25 -35.62
C THR A 595 25.02 -0.90 -36.35
N LEU A 596 25.98 -0.68 -37.24
CA LEU A 596 26.05 0.51 -38.08
C LEU A 596 26.59 0.12 -39.46
N VAL A 597 25.76 0.24 -40.48
CA VAL A 597 26.13 -0.04 -41.88
C VAL A 597 25.91 1.20 -42.72
N ILE A 598 26.96 1.63 -43.43
CA ILE A 598 26.92 2.79 -44.34
C ILE A 598 26.92 2.31 -45.79
N GLY A 599 25.92 2.76 -46.55
CA GLY A 599 25.70 2.44 -47.96
C GLY A 599 25.48 3.69 -48.82
N GLY A 600 24.98 3.50 -50.05
CA GLY A 600 24.65 4.59 -50.97
C GLY A 600 25.79 4.99 -51.92
N SER A 601 25.45 5.76 -52.96
CA SER A 601 26.31 6.05 -54.10
C SER A 601 27.51 6.95 -53.77
N HIS A 602 27.39 7.82 -52.77
CA HIS A 602 28.46 8.75 -52.38
C HIS A 602 29.06 8.46 -51.01
N LYS A 603 28.86 7.25 -50.45
CA LYS A 603 29.38 6.92 -49.11
C LYS A 603 30.89 7.14 -48.97
N THR A 604 31.64 6.87 -50.03
CA THR A 604 33.10 6.93 -50.05
C THR A 604 33.64 8.36 -49.91
N ASP A 605 32.80 9.35 -50.14
CA ASP A 605 33.16 10.76 -49.98
C ASP A 605 33.17 11.16 -48.50
N PHE A 606 32.42 10.43 -47.67
CA PHE A 606 32.28 10.70 -46.24
C PHE A 606 32.99 9.66 -45.37
N PHE A 607 33.10 8.41 -45.79
CA PHE A 607 33.60 7.31 -44.95
C PHE A 607 34.60 6.43 -45.72
N GLU A 608 35.45 5.70 -44.98
CA GLU A 608 36.38 4.70 -45.53
C GLU A 608 35.68 3.39 -45.92
#